data_AF-A0A1Q3N188-F1
#
_entry.id   AF-A0A1Q3N188-F1
#
_cell.length_a   1.000
_cell.length_b   1.000
_cell.length_c   1.000
_cell.angle_alpha   90.00
_cell.angle_beta   90.00
_cell.angle_gamma   90.00
#
_symmetry.space_group_name_H-M   'P 1'
#
loop_
_entity.id
_entity.type
_entity.pdbx_description
1 polymer ?
#
loop_
_entity_poly.entity_id
_entity_poly.type
_entity_poly.pdbx_seq_one_letter_code
_entity_poly.pdbx_strand_id
1 'polypeptide(L)'
;MIKQFIKISTAILLLSFGLTACKKEATTTREPAQQPGVTFINGEVELNPVALTYFQNIKTIVFATRSNELATYNGMEALENDALGSKLHSLDIVDFDTEAPISFFEMPTEEQHDFMDSLVIAEALNMSQRLAGQQDLTEIMMQQNEIIETVMAEFTGPNGFIANRPLFFETLTLRLYPGIIDGNPFDQTPYEVSDNITHSVLINSSRRGDFLVALPKHNQPWVLLNLSHERFKVGHAAILTANITSATAAHTPVTVEAWADGSGVTQLGWGSWRTRSYVMGIRHKKIKWTWRRGFHTEYTPVGNPGALADHGLTHLGKDYVHWTQFLTAKWAADNRFTCTTLVWWCSKRAYNINVSNWLSPLVTPSDLYLDNCTYVRGVIQ
;
A
#
# COMPACT_ATOMS: atom_id res chain seq x y z
N MET A 1 6.09 -0.81 29.11
CA MET A 1 6.22 -1.54 27.84
C MET A 1 5.96 -3.02 28.12
N ILE A 2 4.73 -3.47 27.92
CA ILE A 2 4.34 -4.87 28.11
C ILE A 2 4.52 -5.55 26.76
N LYS A 3 5.49 -6.47 26.66
CA LYS A 3 5.70 -7.30 25.48
C LYS A 3 4.58 -8.34 25.43
N GLN A 4 3.71 -8.29 24.43
CA GLN A 4 2.76 -9.37 24.17
C GLN A 4 3.39 -10.37 23.19
N PHE A 5 3.66 -11.57 23.68
CA PHE A 5 4.07 -12.72 22.87
C PHE A 5 2.83 -13.58 22.61
N ILE A 6 2.42 -13.73 21.36
CA ILE A 6 1.38 -14.69 20.98
C ILE A 6 2.07 -16.01 20.61
N LYS A 7 1.89 -17.04 21.44
CA LYS A 7 2.31 -18.41 21.11
C LYS A 7 1.21 -19.07 20.28
N ILE A 8 1.49 -19.34 19.02
CA ILE A 8 0.66 -20.22 18.18
C ILE A 8 1.30 -21.61 18.24
N SER A 9 0.56 -22.62 18.72
CA SER A 9 1.08 -23.98 18.93
C SER A 9 0.65 -24.90 17.79
N THR A 10 1.61 -25.39 17.00
CA THR A 10 1.46 -26.63 16.22
C THR A 10 2.78 -27.41 16.21
N ALA A 11 2.69 -28.74 16.23
CA ALA A 11 3.75 -29.66 16.63
C ALA A 11 4.52 -30.33 15.46
N ILE A 12 5.78 -30.76 15.77
CA ILE A 12 6.61 -31.85 15.14
C ILE A 12 7.40 -31.44 13.85
N LEU A 13 8.65 -31.83 13.51
CA LEU A 13 9.72 -32.77 13.96
C LEU A 13 11.10 -32.14 13.61
N LEU A 14 12.11 -32.23 14.47
CA LEU A 14 13.48 -31.73 14.22
C LEU A 14 14.34 -32.81 13.53
N LEU A 15 14.94 -32.47 12.38
CA LEU A 15 16.09 -33.18 11.81
C LEU A 15 17.19 -32.15 11.52
N SER A 16 18.22 -32.18 12.35
CA SER A 16 19.42 -31.35 12.27
C SER A 16 20.49 -32.04 11.44
N PHE A 17 21.08 -31.33 10.47
CA PHE A 17 22.40 -31.68 9.93
C PHE A 17 23.25 -30.42 9.63
N GLY A 18 24.30 -30.27 10.43
CA GLY A 18 25.69 -30.06 9.98
C GLY A 18 26.04 -28.81 9.17
N LEU A 19 26.57 -27.79 9.85
CA LEU A 19 27.45 -26.78 9.27
C LEU A 19 28.84 -27.37 8.97
N THR A 20 29.36 -27.13 7.77
CA THR A 20 30.81 -26.95 7.55
C THR A 20 31.06 -25.79 6.60
N ALA A 21 31.96 -24.91 7.03
CA ALA A 21 32.35 -23.68 6.37
C ALA A 21 33.41 -23.92 5.28
N CYS A 22 33.36 -23.13 4.20
CA CYS A 22 34.56 -22.72 3.48
C CYS A 22 34.37 -21.37 2.79
N LYS A 23 35.23 -20.41 3.15
CA LYS A 23 35.38 -19.09 2.53
C LYS A 23 35.97 -19.21 1.12
N LYS A 24 35.40 -18.50 0.16
CA LYS A 24 36.14 -17.94 -0.97
C LYS A 24 35.45 -16.67 -1.47
N GLU A 25 36.21 -15.59 -1.51
CA GLU A 25 35.81 -14.28 -2.04
C GLU A 25 35.55 -14.39 -3.55
N ALA A 26 34.35 -14.01 -3.97
CA ALA A 26 34.02 -13.78 -5.37
C ALA A 26 33.16 -12.51 -5.47
N THR A 27 33.70 -11.52 -6.16
CA THR A 27 33.02 -10.29 -6.58
C THR A 27 31.72 -10.65 -7.29
N THR A 28 30.59 -10.43 -6.62
CA THR A 28 29.26 -10.72 -7.17
C THR A 28 28.53 -9.41 -7.41
N THR A 29 28.21 -9.17 -8.68
CA THR A 29 27.26 -8.17 -9.14
C THR A 29 25.98 -8.28 -8.29
N ARG A 30 25.63 -7.23 -7.54
CA ARG A 30 24.41 -7.23 -6.71
C ARG A 30 23.19 -7.24 -7.61
N GLU A 31 22.56 -8.40 -7.78
CA GLU A 31 21.12 -8.47 -8.03
C GLU A 31 20.40 -7.77 -6.88
N PRO A 32 19.32 -7.00 -7.15
CA PRO A 32 18.53 -6.41 -6.08
C PRO A 32 17.94 -7.53 -5.23
N ALA A 33 18.20 -7.47 -3.93
CA ALA A 33 17.78 -8.45 -2.94
C ALA A 33 16.28 -8.77 -3.12
N GLN A 34 15.97 -9.99 -3.56
CA GLN A 34 14.64 -10.56 -3.36
C GLN A 34 14.38 -10.56 -1.85
N GLN A 35 13.33 -9.85 -1.42
CA GLN A 35 12.82 -10.04 -0.06
C GLN A 35 12.33 -11.50 0.02
N PRO A 36 12.90 -12.34 0.89
CA PRO A 36 12.51 -13.74 0.99
C PRO A 36 11.02 -13.86 1.33
N GLY A 37 10.35 -14.83 0.74
CA GLY A 37 8.98 -15.20 1.09
C GLY A 37 8.89 -15.52 2.59
N VAL A 38 7.79 -15.12 3.24
CA VAL A 38 7.62 -15.31 4.68
C VAL A 38 7.04 -16.71 4.90
N THR A 39 7.88 -17.66 5.30
CA THR A 39 7.45 -18.97 5.78
C THR A 39 7.22 -18.89 7.29
N PHE A 40 5.97 -19.05 7.74
CA PHE A 40 5.66 -19.12 9.16
C PHE A 40 6.03 -20.50 9.69
N ILE A 41 7.21 -20.61 10.30
CA ILE A 41 7.61 -21.76 11.13
C ILE A 41 8.17 -21.20 12.43
N ASN A 42 7.38 -21.25 13.50
CA ASN A 42 7.75 -21.05 14.91
C ASN A 42 8.97 -20.13 15.18
N GLY A 43 8.81 -18.83 14.91
CA GLY A 43 9.74 -17.79 15.35
C GLY A 43 8.98 -16.64 15.99
N GLU A 44 9.50 -16.06 17.08
CA GLU A 44 8.96 -14.83 17.66
C GLU A 44 9.22 -13.69 16.68
N VAL A 45 8.17 -13.25 16.00
CA VAL A 45 8.21 -12.08 15.13
C VAL A 45 7.74 -10.89 15.95
N GLU A 46 8.59 -9.87 16.11
CA GLU A 46 8.20 -8.63 16.76
C GLU A 46 7.28 -7.83 15.84
N LEU A 47 5.98 -7.88 16.13
CA LEU A 47 4.96 -7.08 15.44
C LEU A 47 4.85 -5.71 16.10
N ASN A 48 4.77 -4.66 15.28
CA ASN A 48 4.36 -3.36 15.74
C ASN A 48 2.87 -3.46 16.17
N PRO A 49 2.53 -3.13 17.43
CA PRO A 49 1.17 -3.27 17.92
C PRO A 49 0.17 -2.40 17.15
N VAL A 50 0.60 -1.23 16.65
CA VAL A 50 -0.25 -0.34 15.84
C VAL A 50 -0.65 -1.00 14.52
N ALA A 51 0.30 -1.67 13.85
CA ALA A 51 0.02 -2.41 12.63
C ALA A 51 -0.90 -3.60 12.90
N LEU A 52 -0.68 -4.33 14.01
CA LEU A 52 -1.53 -5.45 14.40
C LEU A 52 -2.97 -5.00 14.66
N THR A 53 -3.16 -3.94 15.46
CA THR A 53 -4.48 -3.36 15.76
C THR A 53 -5.17 -2.93 14.47
N TYR A 54 -4.45 -2.32 13.52
CA TYR A 54 -5.02 -1.91 12.24
C TYR A 54 -5.64 -3.08 11.49
N PHE A 55 -4.89 -4.16 11.29
CA PHE A 55 -5.41 -5.32 10.56
C PHE A 55 -6.45 -6.12 11.35
N GLN A 56 -6.39 -6.13 12.68
CA GLN A 56 -7.46 -6.68 13.53
C GLN A 56 -8.77 -5.90 13.36
N ASN A 57 -8.68 -4.57 13.27
CA ASN A 57 -9.81 -3.71 12.96
C ASN A 57 -10.38 -4.03 11.56
N ILE A 58 -9.52 -4.22 10.54
CA ILE A 58 -9.95 -4.68 9.21
C ILE A 58 -10.73 -6.00 9.28
N LYS A 59 -10.17 -7.02 9.95
CA LYS A 59 -10.84 -8.31 10.14
C LYS A 59 -12.22 -8.12 10.78
N THR A 60 -12.28 -7.33 11.85
CA THR A 60 -13.54 -7.07 12.56
C THR A 60 -14.57 -6.41 11.66
N ILE A 61 -14.19 -5.40 10.87
CA ILE A 61 -15.09 -4.72 9.93
C ILE A 61 -15.59 -5.70 8.86
N VAL A 62 -14.72 -6.53 8.29
CA VAL A 62 -15.09 -7.51 7.25
C VAL A 62 -16.27 -8.37 7.71
N PHE A 63 -16.19 -8.94 8.91
CA PHE A 63 -17.25 -9.79 9.45
C PHE A 63 -18.46 -9.00 9.96
N ALA A 64 -18.25 -7.86 10.63
CA ALA A 64 -19.35 -7.03 11.15
C ALA A 64 -20.22 -6.45 10.03
N THR A 65 -19.63 -6.14 8.88
CA THR A 65 -20.33 -5.62 7.69
C THR A 65 -20.75 -6.71 6.71
N ARG A 66 -20.38 -7.97 6.95
CA ARG A 66 -20.60 -9.11 6.04
C ARG A 66 -19.97 -8.93 4.65
N SER A 67 -18.88 -8.19 4.55
CA SER A 67 -18.10 -8.08 3.30
C SER A 67 -17.43 -9.40 2.90
N ASN A 68 -17.45 -10.42 3.76
CA ASN A 68 -17.04 -11.79 3.46
C ASN A 68 -18.14 -12.64 2.78
N GLU A 69 -19.37 -12.14 2.63
CA GLU A 69 -20.50 -12.89 2.07
C GLU A 69 -20.84 -12.42 0.64
N LEU A 70 -20.64 -13.28 -0.38
CA LEU A 70 -20.96 -12.96 -1.78
C LEU A 70 -22.43 -12.58 -1.99
N ALA A 71 -23.33 -13.15 -1.20
CA ALA A 71 -24.77 -12.89 -1.26
C ALA A 71 -25.14 -11.43 -0.97
N THR A 72 -24.20 -10.63 -0.45
CA THR A 72 -24.39 -9.19 -0.25
C THR A 72 -24.16 -8.36 -1.52
N TYR A 73 -23.70 -8.96 -2.62
CA TYR A 73 -23.41 -8.27 -3.88
C TYR A 73 -24.42 -8.66 -4.98
N ASN A 74 -25.21 -7.70 -5.45
CA ASN A 74 -26.07 -7.87 -6.63
C ASN A 74 -25.24 -7.70 -7.93
N GLY A 75 -24.24 -8.56 -8.13
CA GLY A 75 -23.34 -8.54 -9.29
C GLY A 75 -21.99 -7.85 -9.04
N MET A 76 -21.11 -7.91 -10.05
CA MET A 76 -19.71 -7.48 -9.95
C MET A 76 -19.54 -5.98 -9.67
N GLU A 77 -20.50 -5.16 -10.09
CA GLU A 77 -20.54 -3.71 -9.84
C GLU A 77 -20.78 -3.38 -8.35
N ALA A 78 -21.57 -4.19 -7.64
CA ALA A 78 -21.76 -4.04 -6.20
C ALA A 78 -20.49 -4.41 -5.42
N LEU A 79 -19.70 -5.36 -5.92
CA LEU A 79 -18.42 -5.77 -5.33
C LEU A 79 -17.35 -4.68 -5.52
N GLU A 80 -17.32 -4.00 -6.67
CA GLU A 80 -16.39 -2.87 -6.91
C GLU A 80 -16.69 -1.64 -6.02
N ASN A 81 -17.93 -1.52 -5.55
CA ASN A 81 -18.35 -0.45 -4.63
C ASN A 81 -18.09 -0.78 -3.15
N ASP A 82 -17.70 -2.01 -2.81
CA ASP A 82 -17.24 -2.40 -1.48
C ASP A 82 -15.72 -2.60 -1.50
N ALA A 83 -14.98 -1.64 -0.93
CA ALA A 83 -13.52 -1.68 -0.90
C ALA A 83 -12.97 -2.97 -0.26
N LEU A 84 -13.62 -3.49 0.78
CA LEU A 84 -13.18 -4.71 1.48
C LEU A 84 -13.48 -5.95 0.64
N GLY A 85 -14.70 -6.06 0.12
CA GLY A 85 -15.08 -7.17 -0.77
C GLY A 85 -14.19 -7.24 -2.00
N SER A 86 -13.94 -6.10 -2.65
CA SER A 86 -13.03 -5.99 -3.79
C SER A 86 -11.60 -6.42 -3.43
N LYS A 87 -11.09 -6.02 -2.26
CA LYS A 87 -9.74 -6.41 -1.81
C LYS A 87 -9.67 -7.92 -1.54
N LEU A 88 -10.67 -8.51 -0.87
CA LEU A 88 -10.77 -9.96 -0.64
C LEU A 88 -10.82 -10.75 -1.96
N HIS A 89 -11.61 -10.28 -2.93
CA HIS A 89 -11.69 -10.90 -4.25
C HIS A 89 -10.37 -10.83 -5.03
N SER A 90 -9.56 -9.80 -4.78
CA SER A 90 -8.28 -9.61 -5.47
C SER A 90 -7.13 -10.46 -4.93
N LEU A 91 -7.33 -11.22 -3.84
CA LEU A 91 -6.30 -12.05 -3.26
C LEU A 91 -5.98 -13.23 -4.19
N ASP A 92 -4.71 -13.38 -4.58
CA ASP A 92 -4.19 -14.57 -5.26
C ASP A 92 -3.91 -15.65 -4.21
N ILE A 93 -4.92 -16.48 -3.93
CA ILE A 93 -4.84 -17.58 -2.96
C ILE A 93 -4.76 -18.90 -3.73
N VAL A 94 -3.82 -19.75 -3.33
CA VAL A 94 -3.70 -21.12 -3.84
C VAL A 94 -3.60 -22.12 -2.70
N ASP A 95 -4.08 -23.33 -2.96
CA ASP A 95 -3.90 -24.48 -2.08
C ASP A 95 -2.41 -24.80 -1.93
N PHE A 96 -1.99 -25.00 -0.69
CA PHE A 96 -0.58 -25.20 -0.36
C PHE A 96 0.03 -26.45 -1.02
N ASP A 97 -0.75 -27.52 -1.16
CA ASP A 97 -0.25 -28.82 -1.63
C ASP A 97 -0.40 -28.99 -3.15
N THR A 98 -1.49 -28.46 -3.72
CA THR A 98 -1.86 -28.67 -5.13
C THR A 98 -1.60 -27.47 -6.03
N GLU A 99 -1.32 -26.30 -5.46
CA GLU A 99 -1.29 -24.99 -6.15
C GLU A 99 -2.58 -24.64 -6.91
N ALA A 100 -3.68 -25.34 -6.64
CA ALA A 100 -4.98 -25.02 -7.20
C ALA A 100 -5.48 -23.66 -6.65
N PRO A 101 -6.03 -22.77 -7.49
CA PRO A 101 -6.59 -21.51 -7.02
C PRO A 101 -7.72 -21.75 -6.01
N ILE A 102 -7.75 -20.96 -4.93
CA ILE A 102 -8.82 -20.94 -3.94
C ILE A 102 -9.45 -19.55 -3.93
N SER A 103 -10.77 -19.47 -3.98
CA SER A 103 -11.49 -18.22 -3.70
C SER A 103 -11.76 -18.10 -2.21
N PHE A 104 -11.45 -16.95 -1.61
CA PHE A 104 -11.81 -16.65 -0.21
C PHE A 104 -13.31 -16.84 0.05
N PHE A 105 -14.15 -16.48 -0.93
CA PHE A 105 -15.60 -16.56 -0.79
C PHE A 105 -16.16 -17.98 -0.94
N GLU A 106 -15.36 -18.92 -1.43
CA GLU A 106 -15.74 -20.34 -1.55
C GLU A 106 -15.30 -21.15 -0.33
N MET A 107 -14.49 -20.56 0.56
CA MET A 107 -14.11 -21.17 1.83
C MET A 107 -15.31 -21.26 2.79
N PRO A 108 -15.45 -22.35 3.57
CA PRO A 108 -16.36 -22.39 4.71
C PRO A 108 -16.13 -21.21 5.67
N THR A 109 -17.16 -20.74 6.36
CA THR A 109 -17.06 -19.57 7.26
C THR A 109 -15.98 -19.73 8.34
N GLU A 110 -15.82 -20.93 8.91
CA GLU A 110 -14.75 -21.22 9.88
C GLU A 110 -13.36 -21.06 9.25
N GLU A 111 -13.16 -21.59 8.03
CA GLU A 111 -11.93 -21.42 7.27
C GLU A 111 -11.66 -19.97 6.88
N GLN A 112 -12.69 -19.17 6.59
CA GLN A 112 -12.54 -17.74 6.37
C GLN A 112 -12.00 -17.02 7.62
N HIS A 113 -12.45 -17.39 8.82
CA HIS A 113 -11.94 -16.83 10.07
C HIS A 113 -10.46 -17.18 10.27
N ASP A 114 -10.08 -18.46 10.11
CA ASP A 114 -8.71 -18.95 10.26
C ASP A 114 -7.75 -18.33 9.23
N PHE A 115 -8.22 -18.23 7.97
CA PHE A 115 -7.50 -17.55 6.90
C PHE A 115 -7.26 -16.08 7.27
N MET A 116 -8.30 -15.36 7.71
CA MET A 116 -8.18 -13.96 8.09
C MET A 116 -7.25 -13.74 9.28
N ASP A 117 -7.25 -14.63 10.27
CA ASP A 117 -6.28 -14.57 11.38
C ASP A 117 -4.84 -14.67 10.88
N SER A 118 -4.58 -15.60 9.97
CA SER A 118 -3.27 -15.76 9.35
C SER A 118 -2.88 -14.55 8.50
N LEU A 119 -3.84 -14.02 7.73
CA LEU A 119 -3.64 -12.85 6.89
C LEU A 119 -3.33 -11.60 7.71
N VAL A 120 -4.03 -11.37 8.83
CA VAL A 120 -3.79 -10.24 9.75
C VAL A 120 -2.33 -10.23 10.22
N ILE A 121 -1.81 -11.38 10.63
CA ILE A 121 -0.42 -11.50 11.09
C ILE A 121 0.57 -11.21 9.94
N ALA A 122 0.33 -11.77 8.76
CA ALA A 122 1.21 -11.57 7.60
C ALA A 122 1.22 -10.12 7.11
N GLU A 123 0.07 -9.48 7.08
CA GLU A 123 -0.07 -8.07 6.71
C GLU A 123 0.56 -7.14 7.75
N ALA A 124 0.29 -7.38 9.04
CA ALA A 124 0.86 -6.61 10.14
C ALA A 124 2.39 -6.71 10.18
N LEU A 125 2.97 -7.87 9.87
CA LEU A 125 4.41 -8.04 9.78
C LEU A 125 5.02 -7.16 8.70
N ASN A 126 4.48 -7.17 7.48
CA ASN A 126 5.04 -6.34 6.41
C ASN A 126 4.95 -4.84 6.75
N MET A 127 3.80 -4.41 7.27
CA MET A 127 3.61 -3.03 7.70
C MET A 127 4.57 -2.66 8.84
N SER A 128 4.79 -3.54 9.82
CA SER A 128 5.73 -3.32 10.93
C SER A 128 7.14 -3.02 10.44
N GLN A 129 7.61 -3.76 9.42
CA GLN A 129 8.93 -3.53 8.81
C GLN A 129 9.03 -2.15 8.15
N ARG A 130 7.94 -1.65 7.56
CA ARG A 130 7.91 -0.33 6.90
C ARG A 130 7.73 0.83 7.86
N LEU A 131 7.09 0.58 9.00
CA LEU A 131 6.94 1.55 10.08
C LEU A 131 8.24 1.71 10.89
N ALA A 132 9.17 0.77 10.81
CA ALA A 132 10.45 0.86 11.49
C ALA A 132 11.21 2.14 11.06
N GLY A 133 11.39 3.07 12.00
CA GLY A 133 12.02 4.37 11.75
C GLY A 133 11.11 5.44 11.13
N GLN A 134 9.81 5.17 10.97
CA GLN A 134 8.81 6.12 10.47
C GLN A 134 7.86 6.52 11.61
N GLN A 135 8.32 7.38 12.52
CA GLN A 135 7.54 7.76 13.70
C GLN A 135 6.22 8.46 13.32
N ASP A 136 6.27 9.47 12.45
CA ASP A 136 5.09 10.21 11.98
C ASP A 136 4.04 9.25 11.39
N LEU A 137 4.47 8.28 10.59
CA LEU A 137 3.56 7.31 9.99
C LEU A 137 2.96 6.36 11.03
N THR A 138 3.71 6.01 12.08
CA THR A 138 3.20 5.21 13.19
C THR A 138 2.11 5.95 13.96
N GLU A 139 2.30 7.25 14.23
CA GLU A 139 1.32 8.09 14.93
C GLU A 139 0.02 8.23 14.14
N ILE A 140 0.09 8.35 12.81
CA ILE A 140 -1.10 8.36 11.93
C ILE A 140 -1.85 7.05 12.02
N MET A 141 -1.15 5.92 11.95
CA MET A 141 -1.80 4.61 12.04
C MET A 141 -2.49 4.42 13.41
N MET A 142 -1.92 4.98 14.48
CA MET A 142 -2.58 5.02 15.79
C MET A 142 -3.88 5.83 15.77
N GLN A 143 -3.85 7.03 15.20
CA GLN A 143 -5.05 7.88 15.06
C GLN A 143 -6.12 7.20 14.19
N GLN A 144 -5.71 6.54 13.10
CA GLN A 144 -6.63 5.77 12.26
C GLN A 144 -7.28 4.62 13.04
N ASN A 145 -6.52 3.90 13.87
CA ASN A 145 -7.07 2.86 14.73
C ASN A 145 -8.12 3.41 15.70
N GLU A 146 -7.83 4.53 16.37
CA GLU A 146 -8.77 5.19 17.29
C GLU A 146 -10.07 5.61 16.59
N ILE A 147 -9.95 6.19 15.38
CA ILE A 147 -11.10 6.56 14.55
C ILE A 147 -11.91 5.32 14.18
N ILE A 148 -11.26 4.25 13.71
CA ILE A 148 -11.93 3.01 13.32
C ILE A 148 -12.69 2.42 14.51
N GLU A 149 -12.03 2.29 15.65
CA GLU A 149 -12.61 1.73 16.88
C GLU A 149 -13.81 2.54 17.36
N THR A 150 -13.71 3.88 17.30
CA THR A 150 -14.81 4.79 17.66
C THR A 150 -16.01 4.59 16.74
N VAL A 151 -15.80 4.59 15.42
CA VAL A 151 -16.90 4.40 14.45
C VAL A 151 -17.48 3.00 14.55
N MET A 152 -16.66 1.98 14.80
CA MET A 152 -17.13 0.62 15.07
C MET A 152 -18.05 0.57 16.29
N ALA A 153 -17.67 1.21 17.40
CA ALA A 153 -18.47 1.26 18.62
C ALA A 153 -19.83 1.96 18.40
N GLU A 154 -19.88 2.99 17.55
CA GLU A 154 -21.11 3.72 17.23
C GLU A 154 -22.10 2.93 16.38
N PHE A 155 -21.62 2.08 15.46
CA PHE A 155 -22.44 1.41 14.45
C PHE A 155 -22.70 -0.08 14.71
N THR A 156 -21.97 -0.71 15.63
CA THR A 156 -22.10 -2.14 15.92
C THR A 156 -23.32 -2.39 16.82
N GLY A 157 -24.28 -3.17 16.32
CA GLY A 157 -25.47 -3.56 17.08
C GLY A 157 -25.19 -4.63 18.15
N PRO A 158 -26.18 -4.97 19.00
CA PRO A 158 -26.03 -5.96 20.08
C PRO A 158 -25.65 -7.37 19.61
N ASN A 159 -25.89 -7.69 18.34
CA ASN A 159 -25.54 -8.95 17.69
C ASN A 159 -24.16 -8.92 17.02
N GLY A 160 -23.39 -7.84 17.18
CA GLY A 160 -22.05 -7.68 16.59
C GLY A 160 -22.04 -7.25 15.12
N PHE A 161 -23.20 -6.94 14.52
CA PHE A 161 -23.30 -6.57 13.11
C PHE A 161 -23.56 -5.08 12.90
N ILE A 162 -23.10 -4.56 11.76
CA ILE A 162 -23.35 -3.20 11.28
C ILE A 162 -24.56 -3.23 10.34
N ALA A 163 -25.69 -2.68 10.78
CA ALA A 163 -26.94 -2.72 10.03
C ALA A 163 -26.99 -1.71 8.85
N ASN A 164 -26.46 -0.50 9.04
CA ASN A 164 -26.42 0.54 7.99
C ASN A 164 -25.01 0.66 7.40
N ARG A 165 -24.64 -0.31 6.54
CA ARG A 165 -23.32 -0.37 5.91
C ARG A 165 -22.96 0.91 5.13
N PRO A 166 -23.84 1.50 4.30
CA PRO A 166 -23.49 2.72 3.57
C PRO A 166 -23.12 3.87 4.50
N LEU A 167 -23.92 4.13 5.52
CA LEU A 167 -23.65 5.21 6.48
C LEU A 167 -22.40 4.95 7.32
N PHE A 168 -22.14 3.68 7.68
CA PHE A 168 -20.92 3.28 8.37
C PHE A 168 -19.68 3.63 7.54
N PHE A 169 -19.60 3.19 6.28
CA PHE A 169 -18.45 3.45 5.42
C PHE A 169 -18.32 4.93 5.04
N GLU A 170 -19.43 5.64 4.86
CA GLU A 170 -19.44 7.10 4.66
C GLU A 170 -18.84 7.81 5.88
N THR A 171 -19.31 7.48 7.09
CA THR A 171 -18.82 8.07 8.34
C THR A 171 -17.35 7.74 8.56
N LEU A 172 -16.97 6.48 8.34
CA LEU A 172 -15.59 6.03 8.48
C LEU A 172 -14.66 6.77 7.52
N THR A 173 -15.05 6.89 6.24
CA THR A 173 -14.29 7.65 5.23
C THR A 173 -14.16 9.11 5.64
N LEU A 174 -15.26 9.75 6.05
CA LEU A 174 -15.25 11.15 6.47
C LEU A 174 -14.37 11.39 7.70
N ARG A 175 -14.25 10.44 8.64
CA ARG A 175 -13.43 10.62 9.84
C ARG A 175 -11.97 10.21 9.67
N LEU A 176 -11.69 9.20 8.84
CA LEU A 176 -10.32 8.84 8.46
C LEU A 176 -9.68 9.90 7.57
N TYR A 177 -10.51 10.60 6.80
CA TYR A 177 -10.13 11.66 5.89
C TYR A 177 -10.99 12.90 6.17
N PRO A 178 -10.89 13.49 7.38
CA PRO A 178 -11.68 14.65 7.77
C PRO A 178 -11.42 15.75 6.77
N GLY A 179 -12.42 16.01 5.93
CA GLY A 179 -12.33 17.02 4.90
C GLY A 179 -11.91 18.35 5.51
N ILE A 180 -10.92 18.96 4.90
CA ILE A 180 -10.96 20.36 4.44
C ILE A 180 -11.66 21.32 5.42
N ILE A 181 -11.17 21.46 6.67
CA ILE A 181 -11.62 22.51 7.60
C ILE A 181 -10.41 23.18 8.28
N ASP A 182 -10.38 24.49 8.08
CA ASP A 182 -9.67 25.61 8.70
C ASP A 182 -8.50 25.41 9.69
N GLY A 183 -7.41 26.14 9.39
CA GLY A 183 -6.64 26.92 10.36
C GLY A 183 -5.52 26.23 11.17
N ASN A 184 -4.26 26.33 10.72
CA ASN A 184 -3.19 27.15 11.34
C ASN A 184 -1.83 26.95 10.61
N PRO A 185 -0.88 27.91 10.71
CA PRO A 185 0.40 27.88 10.00
C PRO A 185 1.46 27.02 10.71
N PHE A 186 2.66 26.95 10.11
CA PHE A 186 3.94 26.40 10.63
C PHE A 186 4.11 24.87 10.42
N ASP A 187 5.23 24.29 9.96
CA ASP A 187 6.64 24.67 9.82
C ASP A 187 7.20 24.32 8.40
N GLN A 188 7.84 25.29 7.74
CA GLN A 188 8.07 25.43 6.27
C GLN A 188 9.48 25.06 5.79
N THR A 189 9.91 23.82 6.04
CA THR A 189 11.13 23.32 5.37
C THR A 189 10.88 21.95 4.78
N PRO A 190 10.71 21.86 3.45
CA PRO A 190 11.09 20.67 2.71
C PRO A 190 12.55 20.36 3.06
N TYR A 191 12.84 19.12 3.47
CA TYR A 191 14.23 18.67 3.51
C TYR A 191 14.67 18.52 2.05
N GLU A 192 15.15 19.64 1.47
CA GLU A 192 15.68 19.66 0.12
C GLU A 192 16.87 18.71 0.07
N VAL A 193 16.77 17.70 -0.79
CA VAL A 193 17.84 16.75 -1.03
C VAL A 193 18.61 17.23 -2.25
N SER A 194 19.94 17.28 -2.17
CA SER A 194 20.76 17.78 -3.27
C SER A 194 20.52 17.00 -4.58
N ASP A 195 20.73 17.67 -5.71
CA ASP A 195 20.69 17.04 -7.04
C ASP A 195 21.57 15.80 -7.11
N ASN A 196 22.80 15.89 -6.59
CA ASN A 196 23.76 14.80 -6.67
C ASN A 196 23.26 13.54 -5.94
N ILE A 197 22.64 13.70 -4.78
CA ILE A 197 22.07 12.58 -4.01
C ILE A 197 20.86 12.02 -4.76
N THR A 198 19.92 12.89 -5.13
CA THR A 198 18.69 12.51 -5.84
C THR A 198 19.01 11.76 -7.14
N HIS A 199 19.87 12.32 -7.98
CA HIS A 199 20.27 11.74 -9.26
C HIS A 199 21.01 10.42 -9.07
N SER A 200 21.94 10.35 -8.10
CA SER A 200 22.67 9.11 -7.79
C SER A 200 21.74 7.97 -7.36
N VAL A 201 20.77 8.24 -6.48
CA VAL A 201 19.79 7.23 -6.07
C VAL A 201 18.94 6.80 -7.26
N LEU A 202 18.47 7.74 -8.08
CA LEU A 202 17.66 7.42 -9.25
C LEU A 202 18.44 6.58 -10.29
N ILE A 203 19.72 6.86 -10.54
CA ILE A 203 20.56 6.04 -11.44
C ILE A 203 20.71 4.61 -10.91
N ASN A 204 20.93 4.45 -9.61
CA ASN A 204 21.32 3.16 -9.03
C ASN A 204 20.13 2.28 -8.60
N SER A 205 18.99 2.90 -8.27
CA SER A 205 17.86 2.22 -7.64
C SER A 205 16.59 2.23 -8.47
N SER A 206 16.51 3.05 -9.54
CA SER A 206 15.30 3.16 -10.34
C SER A 206 15.40 2.49 -11.71
N ARG A 207 14.25 2.16 -12.27
CA ARG A 207 14.07 1.74 -13.67
C ARG A 207 12.76 2.32 -14.20
N ARG A 208 12.64 2.37 -15.51
CA ARG A 208 11.37 2.67 -16.18
C ARG A 208 10.25 1.80 -15.60
N GLY A 209 9.17 2.45 -15.17
CA GLY A 209 7.99 1.82 -14.62
C GLY A 209 8.03 1.50 -13.13
N ASP A 210 9.13 1.84 -12.44
CA ASP A 210 9.08 2.11 -11.01
C ASP A 210 8.31 3.43 -10.76
N PHE A 211 7.93 3.69 -9.52
CA PHE A 211 7.29 4.94 -9.14
C PHE A 211 8.01 5.60 -7.97
N LEU A 212 7.95 6.93 -7.91
CA LEU A 212 8.41 7.73 -6.79
C LEU A 212 7.24 8.00 -5.86
N VAL A 213 7.50 7.97 -4.55
CA VAL A 213 6.52 8.41 -3.55
C VAL A 213 7.20 9.26 -2.49
N ALA A 214 6.68 10.47 -2.28
CA ALA A 214 7.04 11.32 -1.17
C ALA A 214 5.95 11.16 -0.10
N LEU A 215 6.36 10.81 1.12
CA LEU A 215 5.44 10.75 2.23
C LEU A 215 5.10 12.17 2.71
N PRO A 216 3.85 12.42 3.13
CA PRO A 216 3.49 13.67 3.78
C PRO A 216 4.32 13.95 5.06
N LYS A 217 4.56 15.22 5.37
CA LYS A 217 5.19 15.67 6.63
C LYS A 217 4.07 16.06 7.60
N HIS A 218 4.05 15.51 8.82
CA HIS A 218 2.87 15.66 9.68
C HIS A 218 3.09 16.53 10.93
N ASN A 219 2.48 17.72 10.84
CA ASN A 219 1.84 18.52 11.90
C ASN A 219 0.75 19.41 11.26
N GLN A 220 0.23 18.98 10.11
CA GLN A 220 -0.54 19.81 9.20
C GLN A 220 -1.76 19.05 8.69
N PRO A 221 -2.95 19.69 8.68
CA PRO A 221 -4.15 19.06 8.14
C PRO A 221 -3.93 18.65 6.68
N TRP A 222 -4.47 17.49 6.29
CA TRP A 222 -4.54 16.95 4.92
C TRP A 222 -5.19 17.89 3.87
N VAL A 223 -5.63 19.05 4.33
CA VAL A 223 -6.52 20.02 3.67
C VAL A 223 -5.85 20.84 2.58
N LEU A 224 -4.53 20.81 2.47
CA LEU A 224 -3.82 21.67 1.52
C LEU A 224 -3.32 20.86 0.32
N LEU A 225 -4.23 20.59 -0.61
CA LEU A 225 -3.86 20.61 -2.03
C LEU A 225 -3.08 21.91 -2.25
N ASN A 226 -1.79 21.79 -2.55
CA ASN A 226 -0.90 22.93 -2.73
C ASN A 226 -1.44 23.88 -3.80
N LEU A 227 -2.04 24.99 -3.35
CA LEU A 227 -2.27 26.17 -4.18
C LEU A 227 -1.11 27.18 -4.04
N SER A 228 -0.02 26.85 -3.32
CA SER A 228 1.22 27.65 -3.31
C SER A 228 2.51 26.87 -2.95
N HIS A 229 3.56 27.08 -3.77
CA HIS A 229 5.03 27.01 -3.59
C HIS A 229 5.77 25.91 -2.78
N GLU A 230 5.15 24.96 -2.08
CA GLU A 230 5.91 23.89 -1.38
C GLU A 230 5.59 22.48 -1.92
N ARG A 231 6.16 22.14 -3.08
CA ARG A 231 6.07 20.82 -3.74
C ARG A 231 6.21 19.68 -2.69
N PHE A 232 5.23 18.76 -2.58
CA PHE A 232 5.21 17.57 -1.69
C PHE A 232 4.71 17.68 -0.23
N LYS A 233 4.18 18.82 0.23
CA LYS A 233 3.65 19.00 1.61
C LYS A 233 2.70 17.90 2.09
N VAL A 234 1.74 17.50 1.25
CA VAL A 234 0.75 16.43 1.52
C VAL A 234 1.17 15.07 0.94
N GLY A 235 2.45 14.93 0.61
CA GLY A 235 2.99 13.80 -0.15
C GLY A 235 2.63 13.88 -1.63
N HIS A 236 3.21 12.99 -2.44
CA HIS A 236 2.96 12.90 -3.88
C HIS A 236 3.46 11.56 -4.43
N ALA A 237 3.03 11.23 -5.66
CA ALA A 237 3.56 10.09 -6.38
C ALA A 237 3.74 10.40 -7.88
N ALA A 238 4.74 9.76 -8.51
CA ALA A 238 4.97 9.83 -9.95
C ALA A 238 5.42 8.48 -10.50
N ILE A 239 5.08 8.17 -11.74
CA ILE A 239 5.60 6.99 -12.45
C ILE A 239 6.83 7.41 -13.25
N LEU A 240 7.92 6.65 -13.17
CA LEU A 240 9.13 6.87 -13.97
C LEU A 240 8.91 6.34 -15.39
N THR A 241 8.99 7.21 -16.38
CA THR A 241 8.69 6.92 -17.79
C THR A 241 9.91 6.52 -18.61
N ALA A 242 11.11 6.74 -18.07
CA ALA A 242 12.38 6.38 -18.70
C ALA A 242 13.42 5.96 -17.64
N ASN A 243 14.47 5.27 -18.09
CA ASN A 243 15.63 5.02 -17.25
C ASN A 243 16.43 6.32 -17.07
N ILE A 244 16.87 6.58 -15.84
CA ILE A 244 17.70 7.73 -15.51
C ILE A 244 19.17 7.29 -15.54
N THR A 245 19.99 8.01 -16.30
CA THR A 245 21.43 7.76 -16.44
C THR A 245 22.21 8.98 -15.97
N SER A 246 23.54 8.86 -15.87
CA SER A 246 24.42 9.99 -15.55
C SER A 246 24.32 11.14 -16.56
N ALA A 247 23.86 10.88 -17.79
CA ALA A 247 23.66 11.89 -18.82
C ALA A 247 22.26 12.54 -18.81
N THR A 248 21.31 12.01 -18.03
CA THR A 248 19.94 12.51 -17.97
C THR A 248 19.88 13.83 -17.21
N ALA A 249 19.59 14.95 -17.89
CA ALA A 249 19.51 16.26 -17.25
C ALA A 249 18.30 16.39 -16.32
N ALA A 250 18.40 17.25 -15.30
CA ALA A 250 17.37 17.42 -14.25
C ALA A 250 15.97 17.77 -14.78
N HIS A 251 15.89 18.49 -15.89
CA HIS A 251 14.63 18.90 -16.51
C HIS A 251 14.15 17.97 -17.62
N THR A 252 14.92 16.91 -17.96
CA THR A 252 14.51 15.93 -18.97
C THR A 252 13.23 15.24 -18.49
N PRO A 253 12.10 15.29 -19.24
CA PRO A 253 10.85 14.68 -18.83
C PRO A 253 11.00 13.16 -18.65
N VAL A 254 11.01 12.70 -17.40
CA VAL A 254 11.20 11.30 -17.02
C VAL A 254 10.19 10.82 -15.99
N THR A 255 9.35 11.69 -15.45
CA THR A 255 8.21 11.32 -14.62
C THR A 255 6.90 11.62 -15.35
N VAL A 256 5.84 10.86 -15.03
CA VAL A 256 4.46 11.24 -15.30
C VAL A 256 3.69 11.26 -13.98
N GLU A 257 3.01 12.37 -13.72
CA GLU A 257 2.39 12.69 -12.44
C GLU A 257 1.21 13.65 -12.62
N ALA A 258 0.33 13.73 -11.64
CA ALA A 258 -0.89 14.55 -11.72
C ALA A 258 -0.89 15.68 -10.69
N TRP A 259 -1.14 16.92 -11.14
CA TRP A 259 -1.11 18.14 -10.32
C TRP A 259 -2.42 18.92 -10.33
N ALA A 260 -2.77 19.48 -9.18
CA ALA A 260 -4.00 20.25 -8.96
C ALA A 260 -3.91 21.72 -9.42
N ASP A 261 -2.77 22.14 -9.96
CA ASP A 261 -2.49 23.51 -10.42
C ASP A 261 -3.08 23.84 -11.81
N GLY A 262 -3.92 22.95 -12.33
CA GLY A 262 -4.51 23.04 -13.67
C GLY A 262 -3.71 22.31 -14.76
N SER A 263 -2.51 21.79 -14.47
CA SER A 263 -1.75 21.00 -15.45
C SER A 263 -2.25 19.56 -15.61
N GLY A 264 -2.97 19.03 -14.61
CA GLY A 264 -3.48 17.67 -14.64
C GLY A 264 -2.34 16.65 -14.73
N VAL A 265 -2.52 15.59 -15.51
CA VAL A 265 -1.50 14.58 -15.79
C VAL A 265 -0.48 15.15 -16.78
N THR A 266 0.75 15.32 -16.31
CA THR A 266 1.83 15.95 -17.08
C THR A 266 3.16 15.21 -16.87
N GLN A 267 4.16 15.51 -17.69
CA GLN A 267 5.51 15.03 -17.50
C GLN A 267 6.41 16.09 -16.89
N LEU A 268 7.28 15.67 -15.99
CA LEU A 268 8.27 16.53 -15.36
C LEU A 268 9.64 15.83 -15.36
N GLY A 269 10.68 16.62 -15.10
CA GLY A 269 12.03 16.09 -14.96
C GLY A 269 12.32 15.64 -13.54
N TRP A 270 13.29 14.74 -13.37
CA TRP A 270 13.63 14.18 -12.06
C TRP A 270 14.06 15.24 -11.04
N GLY A 271 14.54 16.40 -11.49
CA GLY A 271 14.89 17.52 -10.61
C GLY A 271 13.71 18.09 -9.82
N SER A 272 12.47 17.73 -10.18
CA SER A 272 11.30 17.99 -9.33
C SER A 272 11.33 17.24 -8.01
N TRP A 273 12.05 16.11 -7.93
CA TRP A 273 12.06 15.18 -6.79
C TRP A 273 13.24 15.39 -5.84
N ARG A 274 13.75 16.63 -5.71
CA ARG A 274 14.76 17.06 -4.70
C ARG A 274 14.18 17.09 -3.28
N THR A 275 13.47 16.05 -2.89
CA THR A 275 12.80 15.92 -1.61
C THR A 275 12.97 14.51 -1.09
N ARG A 276 12.82 14.35 0.22
CA ARG A 276 12.79 13.02 0.83
C ARG A 276 11.68 12.19 0.21
N SER A 277 12.06 11.09 -0.41
CA SER A 277 11.14 10.25 -1.19
C SER A 277 11.71 8.85 -1.38
N TYR A 278 10.87 7.95 -1.86
CA TYR A 278 11.19 6.55 -2.05
C TYR A 278 11.02 6.17 -3.53
N VAL A 279 11.98 5.42 -4.05
CA VAL A 279 11.84 4.71 -5.32
C VAL A 279 11.19 3.37 -5.01
N MET A 280 10.05 3.10 -5.63
CA MET A 280 9.21 1.96 -5.33
C MET A 280 9.01 1.09 -6.58
N GLY A 281 9.06 -0.22 -6.39
CA GLY A 281 8.66 -1.20 -7.39
C GLY A 281 7.30 -1.82 -7.06
N ILE A 282 6.68 -2.45 -8.05
CA ILE A 282 5.46 -3.26 -7.91
C ILE A 282 5.81 -4.76 -8.00
N ARG A 283 5.11 -5.58 -7.23
CA ARG A 283 5.29 -7.03 -7.14
C ARG A 283 3.95 -7.74 -6.96
N HIS A 284 3.84 -8.95 -7.48
CA HIS A 284 2.76 -9.86 -7.16
C HIS A 284 2.91 -10.38 -5.73
N LYS A 285 1.78 -10.58 -5.06
CA LYS A 285 1.66 -11.27 -3.79
C LYS A 285 0.80 -12.50 -4.00
N LYS A 286 1.38 -13.69 -3.83
CA LYS A 286 0.67 -14.96 -3.84
C LYS A 286 0.59 -15.52 -2.42
N ILE A 287 -0.57 -16.01 -2.04
CA ILE A 287 -0.84 -16.59 -0.73
C ILE A 287 -1.03 -18.09 -0.92
N LYS A 288 -0.15 -18.90 -0.32
CA LYS A 288 -0.35 -20.35 -0.22
C LYS A 288 -0.98 -20.66 1.12
N TRP A 289 -2.13 -21.32 1.12
CA TRP A 289 -2.86 -21.59 2.35
C TRP A 289 -3.55 -22.95 2.34
N THR A 290 -3.46 -23.67 3.46
CA THR A 290 -4.40 -24.72 3.86
C THR A 290 -4.53 -24.71 5.38
N TRP A 291 -5.68 -25.14 5.90
CA TRP A 291 -5.87 -25.28 7.35
C TRP A 291 -4.83 -26.22 8.01
N ARG A 292 -4.26 -27.18 7.26
CA ARG A 292 -3.27 -28.15 7.78
C ARG A 292 -1.83 -27.64 7.77
N ARG A 293 -1.40 -26.97 6.69
CA ARG A 293 -0.01 -26.50 6.53
C ARG A 293 0.19 -25.05 6.96
N GLY A 294 -0.90 -24.32 7.15
CA GLY A 294 -0.87 -22.92 7.53
C GLY A 294 -0.72 -22.00 6.32
N PHE A 295 -0.11 -20.85 6.56
CA PHE A 295 -0.13 -19.69 5.67
C PHE A 295 1.29 -19.36 5.21
N HIS A 296 1.47 -19.09 3.92
CA HIS A 296 2.74 -18.63 3.36
C HIS A 296 2.47 -17.54 2.33
N THR A 297 3.33 -16.53 2.27
CA THR A 297 3.25 -15.50 1.23
C THR A 297 4.52 -15.47 0.40
N GLU A 298 4.33 -15.55 -0.91
CA GLU A 298 5.35 -15.41 -1.93
C GLU A 298 5.22 -14.05 -2.60
N TYR A 299 6.36 -13.39 -2.80
CA TYR A 299 6.44 -12.09 -3.45
C TYR A 299 7.30 -12.19 -4.69
N THR A 300 6.82 -11.68 -5.83
CA THR A 300 7.58 -11.71 -7.08
C THR A 300 7.46 -10.36 -7.79
N PRO A 301 8.57 -9.64 -8.07
CA PRO A 301 8.51 -8.42 -8.86
C PRO A 301 7.78 -8.63 -10.19
N VAL A 302 7.05 -7.62 -10.65
CA VAL A 302 6.39 -7.69 -11.97
C VAL A 302 7.42 -7.91 -13.08
N GLY A 303 7.08 -8.77 -14.04
CA GLY A 303 8.01 -9.15 -15.12
C GLY A 303 8.30 -8.01 -16.11
N ASN A 304 7.31 -7.16 -16.41
CA ASN A 304 7.46 -5.99 -17.27
C ASN A 304 7.10 -4.70 -16.49
N PRO A 305 8.02 -4.14 -15.70
CA PRO A 305 7.76 -2.88 -14.97
C PRO A 305 7.40 -1.73 -15.92
N GLY A 306 7.91 -1.72 -17.15
CA GLY A 306 7.66 -0.68 -18.13
C GLY A 306 6.19 -0.48 -18.48
N ALA A 307 5.35 -1.51 -18.34
CA ALA A 307 3.92 -1.42 -18.61
C ALA A 307 3.22 -0.34 -17.76
N LEU A 308 3.69 -0.10 -16.53
CA LEU A 308 3.17 0.97 -15.68
C LEU A 308 3.39 2.35 -16.32
N ALA A 309 4.58 2.57 -16.87
CA ALA A 309 4.93 3.80 -17.58
C ALA A 309 4.15 3.95 -18.89
N ASP A 310 3.97 2.85 -19.64
CA ASP A 310 3.16 2.85 -20.85
C ASP A 310 1.72 3.31 -20.56
N HIS A 311 1.08 2.74 -19.53
CA HIS A 311 -0.24 3.18 -19.10
C HIS A 311 -0.26 4.65 -18.63
N GLY A 312 0.72 5.07 -17.81
CA GLY A 312 0.80 6.44 -17.31
C GLY A 312 0.86 7.47 -18.44
N LEU A 313 1.64 7.20 -19.49
CA LEU A 313 1.79 8.07 -20.65
C LEU A 313 0.49 8.20 -21.48
N THR A 314 -0.39 7.19 -21.48
CA THR A 314 -1.70 7.30 -22.18
C THR A 314 -2.67 8.29 -21.54
N HIS A 315 -2.33 8.82 -20.36
CA HIS A 315 -3.19 9.72 -19.59
C HIS A 315 -2.72 11.17 -19.61
N LEU A 316 -1.65 11.51 -20.36
CA LEU A 316 -1.18 12.88 -20.50
C LEU A 316 -2.30 13.83 -20.95
N GLY A 317 -2.40 14.98 -20.29
CA GLY A 317 -3.41 16.01 -20.54
C GLY A 317 -4.77 15.75 -19.88
N LYS A 318 -4.97 14.62 -19.16
CA LYS A 318 -6.18 14.41 -18.37
C LYS A 318 -6.17 15.27 -17.11
N ASP A 319 -7.35 15.74 -16.69
CA ASP A 319 -7.46 16.69 -15.59
C ASP A 319 -7.16 16.05 -14.22
N TYR A 320 -6.81 16.91 -13.26
CA TYR A 320 -6.83 16.54 -11.85
C TYR A 320 -8.28 16.35 -11.37
N VAL A 321 -8.49 15.53 -10.34
CA VAL A 321 -9.84 15.37 -9.76
C VAL A 321 -10.35 16.71 -9.21
N HIS A 322 -11.65 16.98 -9.36
CA HIS A 322 -12.23 18.15 -8.71
C HIS A 322 -12.24 17.96 -7.19
N TRP A 323 -12.26 19.07 -6.46
CA TRP A 323 -12.30 19.05 -4.99
C TRP A 323 -13.48 18.22 -4.45
N THR A 324 -14.65 18.27 -5.11
CA THR A 324 -15.84 17.49 -4.76
C THR A 324 -15.69 15.98 -4.97
N GLN A 325 -14.67 15.56 -5.73
CA GLN A 325 -14.41 14.18 -6.12
C GLN A 325 -13.21 13.59 -5.40
N PHE A 326 -12.59 14.34 -4.49
CA PHE A 326 -11.32 13.93 -3.89
C PHE A 326 -11.46 12.66 -3.04
N LEU A 327 -12.52 12.55 -2.24
CA LEU A 327 -12.82 11.36 -1.44
C LEU A 327 -13.29 10.16 -2.28
N THR A 328 -13.62 10.40 -3.55
CA THR A 328 -14.10 9.37 -4.50
C THR A 328 -13.19 9.29 -5.72
N ALA A 329 -11.91 9.65 -5.58
CA ALA A 329 -10.98 9.80 -6.69
C ALA A 329 -10.79 8.51 -7.51
N LYS A 330 -11.00 7.32 -6.92
CA LYS A 330 -11.01 6.04 -7.65
C LYS A 330 -12.14 5.96 -8.68
N TRP A 331 -13.30 6.56 -8.41
CA TRP A 331 -14.45 6.60 -9.33
C TRP A 331 -14.30 7.62 -10.45
N ALA A 332 -13.42 8.61 -10.26
CA ALA A 332 -13.09 9.58 -11.30
C ALA A 332 -12.14 9.02 -12.37
N ALA A 333 -11.43 7.93 -12.08
CA ALA A 333 -10.59 7.24 -13.04
C ALA A 333 -11.44 6.47 -14.08
N ASP A 334 -11.06 6.43 -15.35
CA ASP A 334 -9.81 6.93 -15.94
C ASP A 334 -9.87 8.37 -16.44
N ASN A 335 -10.92 9.13 -16.18
CA ASN A 335 -11.08 10.47 -16.75
C ASN A 335 -10.24 11.54 -16.03
N ARG A 336 -10.09 11.41 -14.71
CA ARG A 336 -9.36 12.35 -13.85
C ARG A 336 -8.53 11.62 -12.82
N PHE A 337 -7.39 12.20 -12.43
CA PHE A 337 -6.44 11.55 -11.55
C PHE A 337 -5.93 12.46 -10.44
N THR A 338 -5.70 11.90 -9.25
CA THR A 338 -4.70 12.42 -8.32
C THR A 338 -3.35 11.77 -8.65
N CYS A 339 -2.28 12.30 -8.07
CA CYS A 339 -0.94 11.72 -8.24
C CYS A 339 -0.87 10.22 -7.87
N THR A 340 -1.61 9.82 -6.83
CA THR A 340 -1.67 8.44 -6.33
C THR A 340 -2.70 7.57 -7.05
N THR A 341 -3.87 8.10 -7.43
CA THR A 341 -4.82 7.31 -8.21
C THR A 341 -4.32 7.02 -9.62
N LEU A 342 -3.42 7.85 -10.17
CA LEU A 342 -2.71 7.54 -11.41
C LEU A 342 -1.88 6.26 -11.27
N VAL A 343 -1.06 6.15 -10.21
CA VAL A 343 -0.24 4.96 -9.93
C VAL A 343 -1.12 3.73 -9.72
N TRP A 344 -2.17 3.87 -8.88
CA TRP A 344 -3.12 2.81 -8.60
C TRP A 344 -3.82 2.29 -9.86
N TRP A 345 -4.36 3.19 -10.67
CA TRP A 345 -5.07 2.83 -11.89
C TRP A 345 -4.14 2.15 -12.89
N CYS A 346 -2.95 2.71 -13.11
CA CYS A 346 -1.97 2.12 -14.01
C CYS A 346 -1.53 0.73 -13.52
N SER A 347 -1.37 0.53 -12.21
CA SER A 347 -1.06 -0.79 -11.62
C SER A 347 -2.19 -1.80 -11.84
N LYS A 348 -3.45 -1.39 -11.60
CA LYS A 348 -4.63 -2.23 -11.84
C LYS A 348 -4.68 -2.66 -13.31
N ARG A 349 -4.41 -1.74 -14.24
CA ARG A 349 -4.47 -2.01 -15.68
C ARG A 349 -3.28 -2.82 -16.21
N ALA A 350 -2.06 -2.51 -15.77
CA ALA A 350 -0.86 -3.16 -16.24
C ALA A 350 -0.69 -4.58 -15.70
N TYR A 351 -1.07 -4.81 -14.43
CA TYR A 351 -0.68 -6.00 -13.68
C TYR A 351 -1.83 -6.72 -12.99
N ASN A 352 -3.06 -6.18 -13.05
CA ASN A 352 -4.17 -6.61 -12.21
C ASN A 352 -3.84 -6.55 -10.70
N ILE A 353 -3.03 -5.55 -10.28
CA ILE A 353 -2.61 -5.36 -8.89
C ILE A 353 -3.26 -4.10 -8.32
N ASN A 354 -4.04 -4.27 -7.26
CA ASN A 354 -4.71 -3.18 -6.54
C ASN A 354 -3.83 -2.65 -5.39
N VAL A 355 -2.94 -1.70 -5.70
CA VAL A 355 -2.10 -0.99 -4.72
C VAL A 355 -2.93 0.07 -3.98
N SER A 356 -3.68 -0.36 -2.97
CA SER A 356 -4.47 0.54 -2.15
C SER A 356 -4.79 -0.08 -0.80
N ASN A 357 -5.10 0.78 0.16
CA ASN A 357 -5.57 0.36 1.47
C ASN A 357 -6.92 -0.37 1.40
N TRP A 358 -7.18 -1.19 2.42
CA TRP A 358 -8.37 -2.04 2.58
C TRP A 358 -9.66 -1.24 2.75
N LEU A 359 -9.61 -0.11 3.48
CA LEU A 359 -10.81 0.67 3.83
C LEU A 359 -11.08 1.88 2.92
N SER A 360 -10.17 2.24 2.02
CA SER A 360 -10.18 3.57 1.44
C SER A 360 -10.77 3.64 0.02
N PRO A 361 -11.76 4.52 -0.22
CA PRO A 361 -12.20 4.87 -1.57
C PRO A 361 -11.21 5.78 -2.31
N LEU A 362 -10.17 6.28 -1.63
CA LEU A 362 -9.03 6.96 -2.25
C LEU A 362 -7.75 6.13 -2.11
N VAL A 363 -6.66 6.65 -2.68
CA VAL A 363 -5.31 6.10 -2.52
C VAL A 363 -4.42 7.24 -2.05
N THR A 364 -3.67 7.01 -0.99
CA THR A 364 -2.78 8.01 -0.41
C THR A 364 -1.32 7.65 -0.63
N PRO A 365 -0.38 8.61 -0.49
CA PRO A 365 1.05 8.29 -0.57
C PRO A 365 1.47 7.21 0.44
N SER A 366 0.94 7.29 1.68
CA SER A 366 1.16 6.29 2.71
C SER A 366 0.62 4.91 2.31
N ASP A 367 -0.53 4.84 1.64
CA ASP A 367 -1.07 3.56 1.16
C ASP A 367 -0.17 2.92 0.10
N LEU A 368 0.34 3.70 -0.86
CA LEU A 368 1.30 3.19 -1.84
C LEU A 368 2.60 2.71 -1.18
N TYR A 369 3.07 3.43 -0.15
CA TYR A 369 4.24 3.05 0.60
C TYR A 369 4.02 1.82 1.48
N LEU A 370 2.84 1.62 2.05
CA LEU A 370 2.55 0.53 2.99
C LEU A 370 2.01 -0.75 2.32
N ASP A 371 1.49 -0.68 1.09
CA ASP A 371 0.89 -1.84 0.42
C ASP A 371 1.91 -2.96 0.15
N ASN A 372 1.50 -4.20 0.43
CA ASN A 372 2.36 -5.38 0.32
C ASN A 372 2.73 -5.74 -1.13
N CYS A 373 2.00 -5.24 -2.11
CA CYS A 373 2.29 -5.37 -3.53
C CYS A 373 3.27 -4.30 -4.04
N THR A 374 3.78 -3.42 -3.17
CA THR A 374 4.90 -2.51 -3.48
C THR A 374 6.14 -2.91 -2.70
N TYR A 375 7.31 -2.39 -3.07
CA TYR A 375 8.54 -2.56 -2.29
C TYR A 375 9.53 -1.44 -2.56
N VAL A 376 10.34 -1.08 -1.54
CA VAL A 376 11.36 -0.04 -1.66
C VAL A 376 12.54 -0.56 -2.48
N ARG A 377 12.95 0.22 -3.48
CA ARG A 377 14.15 0.00 -4.30
C ARG A 377 15.28 0.97 -3.97
N GLY A 378 14.92 2.16 -3.49
CA GLY A 378 15.88 3.20 -3.08
C GLY A 378 15.21 4.24 -2.20
N VAL A 379 16.02 4.94 -1.41
CA VAL A 379 15.59 6.04 -0.53
C VAL A 379 16.38 7.28 -0.90
N ILE A 380 15.68 8.37 -1.19
CA ILE A 380 16.23 9.71 -1.43
C ILE A 380 16.14 10.44 -0.09
N GLN A 381 17.26 10.71 0.59
CA GLN A 381 17.27 11.34 1.92
C GLN A 381 18.52 12.14 2.24
#